data_AF-A0A2Z3NAH8-F1
#
_entry.id   AF-A0A2Z3NAH8-F1
#
_cell.length_a   1.000
_cell.length_b   1.000
_cell.length_c   1.000
_cell.angle_alpha   90.00
_cell.angle_beta   90.00
_cell.angle_gamma   90.00
#
_symmetry.space_group_name_H-M   'P 1'
#
loop_
_entity.id
_entity.type
_entity.pdbx_description
1 polymer ?
#
loop_
_entity_poly.entity_id
_entity_poly.type
_entity_poly.pdbx_seq_one_letter_code
_entity_poly.pdbx_strand_id
1 'polypeptide(L)'
;MHDTDTQEYQRYVRMHETYLKQARELEGRMESLAPYELAKLEYVYTKLERAAWHIAGWYKKKAKYHEGMAEIVQGQEYKRLREEEGKTSADAQYYSRIEKGEQLKMAGGYEGDFVTWKGIAQTYERAANAIKDMLKAISTEE
;
A
#
# COMPACT_ATOMS: atom_id res chain seq x y z
N MET A 1 4.19 -3.60 -20.68
CA MET A 1 3.42 -2.81 -19.70
C MET A 1 3.85 -3.05 -18.23
N HIS A 2 4.87 -3.87 -17.93
CA HIS A 2 5.25 -4.23 -16.56
C HIS A 2 6.28 -3.30 -15.88
N ASP A 3 7.00 -2.50 -16.65
CA ASP A 3 8.16 -1.75 -16.15
C ASP A 3 7.76 -0.46 -15.41
N THR A 4 6.78 0.28 -15.94
CA THR A 4 6.34 1.56 -15.37
C THR A 4 5.67 1.43 -14.01
N ASP A 5 4.82 0.42 -13.82
CA ASP A 5 4.09 0.19 -12.57
C ASP A 5 5.03 -0.21 -11.41
N THR A 6 6.10 -0.94 -11.72
CA THR A 6 7.16 -1.28 -10.76
C THR A 6 8.02 -0.07 -10.45
N GLN A 7 8.35 0.76 -11.45
CA GLN A 7 9.09 2.00 -11.26
C GLN A 7 8.33 3.01 -10.39
N GLU A 8 7.01 3.12 -10.54
CA GLU A 8 6.15 3.96 -9.69
C GLU A 8 6.19 3.51 -8.23
N TYR A 9 6.01 2.20 -7.98
CA TYR A 9 6.13 1.64 -6.63
C TYR A 9 7.49 1.97 -6.00
N GLN A 10 8.57 1.70 -6.72
CA GLN A 10 9.93 1.98 -6.24
C GLN A 10 10.17 3.47 -5.96
N ARG A 11 9.55 4.36 -6.74
CA ARG A 11 9.59 5.79 -6.48
C ARG A 11 8.89 6.12 -5.15
N TYR A 12 7.72 5.56 -4.88
CA TYR A 12 7.00 5.81 -3.62
C TYR A 12 7.75 5.26 -2.41
N VAL A 13 8.35 4.07 -2.51
CA VAL A 13 9.20 3.49 -1.45
C VAL A 13 10.41 4.38 -1.18
N ARG A 14 11.16 4.79 -2.21
CA ARG A 14 12.31 5.70 -2.02
C ARG A 14 11.92 7.03 -1.38
N MET A 15 10.75 7.59 -1.75
CA MET A 15 10.23 8.79 -1.11
C MET A 15 9.94 8.54 0.38
N HIS A 16 9.27 7.43 0.70
CA HIS A 16 8.98 7.04 2.08
C HIS A 16 10.26 6.89 2.90
N GLU A 17 11.25 6.16 2.41
CA GLU A 17 12.55 5.97 3.07
C GLU A 17 13.30 7.29 3.31
N THR A 18 13.27 8.18 2.31
CA THR A 18 13.92 9.49 2.40
C THR A 18 13.32 10.34 3.52
N TYR A 19 11.99 10.43 3.57
CA TYR A 19 11.32 11.18 4.63
C TYR A 19 11.40 10.47 5.98
N LEU A 20 11.45 9.14 6.01
CA LEU A 20 11.60 8.38 7.24
C LEU A 20 12.95 8.64 7.90
N LYS A 21 14.01 8.73 7.10
CA LYS A 21 15.34 9.14 7.59
C LYS A 21 15.31 10.54 8.20
N GLN A 22 14.70 11.50 7.50
CA GLN A 22 14.56 12.87 8.01
C GLN A 22 13.73 12.94 9.30
N ALA A 23 12.65 12.17 9.41
CA ALA A 23 11.85 12.08 10.62
C ALA A 23 12.70 11.57 11.79
N ARG A 24 13.41 10.45 11.60
CA ARG A 24 14.27 9.86 12.64
C ARG A 24 15.36 10.82 13.14
N GLU A 25 15.97 11.59 12.22
CA GLU A 25 16.98 12.59 12.57
C GLU A 25 16.41 13.73 13.44
N LEU A 26 15.17 14.15 13.18
CA LEU A 26 14.48 15.18 13.98
C LEU A 26 13.97 14.61 15.31
N GLU A 27 13.35 13.43 15.30
CA GLU A 27 12.86 12.75 16.49
C GLU A 27 13.97 12.44 17.49
N GLY A 28 15.15 12.05 17.02
CA GLY A 28 16.29 11.75 17.88
C GLY A 28 16.76 12.93 18.75
N ARG A 29 16.29 14.15 18.44
CA ARG A 29 16.59 15.37 19.19
C ARG A 29 15.32 16.17 19.54
N MET A 30 14.18 15.50 19.63
CA MET A 30 12.85 16.12 19.77
C MET A 30 12.74 17.11 20.93
N GLU A 31 13.36 16.79 22.08
CA GLU A 31 13.37 17.63 23.28
C GLU A 31 14.08 18.97 23.10
N SER A 32 14.96 19.07 22.10
CA SER A 32 15.77 20.26 21.80
C SER A 32 15.31 21.02 20.56
N LEU A 33 14.23 20.55 19.91
CA LEU A 33 13.75 21.16 18.68
C LEU A 33 13.16 22.54 18.94
N ALA A 34 13.61 23.52 18.16
CA ALA A 34 12.94 24.81 18.12
C ALA A 34 11.57 24.69 17.42
N PRO A 35 10.63 25.64 17.64
CA PRO A 35 9.30 25.59 17.03
C PRO A 35 9.30 25.41 15.51
N TYR A 36 10.23 26.05 14.79
CA TYR A 36 10.33 25.89 13.34
C TYR A 36 10.78 24.46 12.92
N GLU A 37 11.54 23.76 13.76
CA GLU A 37 11.96 22.39 13.52
C GLU A 37 10.86 21.38 13.84
N LEU A 38 10.03 21.67 14.85
CA LEU A 38 8.79 20.93 15.09
C LEU A 38 7.82 21.08 13.91
N ALA A 39 7.67 22.28 13.36
CA ALA A 39 6.89 22.49 12.13
C ALA A 39 7.47 21.72 10.93
N LYS A 40 8.81 21.65 10.82
CA LYS A 40 9.46 20.80 9.82
C LYS A 40 9.14 19.31 10.05
N LEU A 41 9.13 18.84 11.29
CA LEU A 41 8.80 17.46 11.62
C LEU A 41 7.34 17.12 11.27
N GLU A 42 6.39 18.00 11.56
CA GLU A 42 4.99 17.88 11.15
C GLU A 42 4.84 17.78 9.61
N TYR A 43 5.55 18.63 8.88
CA TYR A 43 5.62 18.55 7.43
C TYR A 43 6.19 17.21 6.93
N VAL A 44 7.28 16.73 7.54
CA VAL A 44 7.88 15.44 7.18
C VAL A 44 6.90 14.29 7.42
N TYR A 45 6.17 14.30 8.53
CA TYR A 45 5.14 13.31 8.82
C TYR A 45 3.98 13.34 7.82
N THR A 46 3.56 14.52 7.38
CA THR A 46 2.58 14.67 6.30
C THR A 46 3.08 14.07 4.98
N LYS A 47 4.38 14.20 4.67
CA LYS A 47 4.97 13.57 3.48
C LYS A 47 5.08 12.06 3.60
N LEU A 48 5.42 11.56 4.79
CA LEU A 48 5.41 10.12 5.10
C LEU A 48 4.02 9.52 4.91
N GLU A 49 2.99 10.17 5.44
CA GLU A 49 1.59 9.78 5.28
C GLU A 49 1.22 9.65 3.79
N ARG A 50 1.52 10.68 3.00
CA ARG A 50 1.22 10.69 1.57
C ARG A 50 1.97 9.59 0.81
N ALA A 51 3.25 9.35 1.13
CA ALA A 51 4.01 8.27 0.51
C ALA A 51 3.42 6.90 0.86
N ALA A 52 3.02 6.69 2.12
CA ALA A 52 2.37 5.47 2.58
C ALA A 52 1.02 5.23 1.87
N TRP A 53 0.21 6.28 1.68
CA TRP A 53 -1.03 6.20 0.89
C TRP A 53 -0.80 5.82 -0.57
N HIS A 54 0.25 6.35 -1.20
CA HIS A 54 0.61 5.97 -2.57
C HIS A 54 1.01 4.49 -2.66
N ILE A 55 1.79 3.99 -1.70
CA ILE A 55 2.15 2.57 -1.61
C ILE A 55 0.90 1.71 -1.38
N ALA A 56 0.02 2.09 -0.45
CA ALA A 56 -1.25 1.42 -0.21
C ALA A 56 -2.09 1.36 -1.50
N GLY A 57 -2.21 2.49 -2.21
CA GLY A 57 -2.95 2.57 -3.47
C GLY A 57 -2.42 1.61 -4.55
N TRP A 58 -1.09 1.45 -4.65
CA TRP A 58 -0.47 0.47 -5.55
C TRP A 58 -0.90 -0.95 -5.22
N TYR A 59 -0.85 -1.34 -3.94
CA TYR A 59 -1.32 -2.66 -3.50
C TYR A 59 -2.81 -2.87 -3.75
N LYS A 60 -3.64 -1.85 -3.51
CA LYS A 60 -5.08 -1.95 -3.79
C LYS A 60 -5.38 -2.15 -5.27
N LYS A 61 -4.63 -1.47 -6.15
CA LYS A 61 -4.72 -1.66 -7.60
C LYS A 61 -4.39 -3.10 -8.00
N LYS A 62 -3.34 -3.69 -7.42
CA LYS A 62 -2.96 -5.09 -7.67
C LYS A 62 -4.00 -6.07 -7.16
N ALA A 63 -4.51 -5.88 -5.96
CA ALA A 63 -5.59 -6.70 -5.41
C ALA A 63 -6.79 -6.73 -6.37
N LYS A 64 -7.25 -5.56 -6.82
CA LYS A 64 -8.39 -5.45 -7.75
C LYS A 64 -8.11 -6.03 -9.14
N TYR A 65 -6.87 -5.91 -9.63
CA TYR A 65 -6.48 -6.56 -10.87
C TYR A 65 -6.63 -8.08 -10.78
N HIS A 66 -6.09 -8.70 -9.72
CA HIS A 66 -6.16 -10.16 -9.54
C HIS A 66 -7.58 -10.66 -9.23
N GLU A 67 -8.39 -9.90 -8.49
CA GLU A 67 -9.82 -10.18 -8.34
C GLU A 67 -10.53 -10.23 -9.71
N GLY A 68 -10.28 -9.24 -10.58
CA GLY A 68 -10.87 -9.20 -11.92
C GLY A 68 -10.37 -10.33 -12.83
N MET A 69 -9.08 -10.66 -12.74
CA MET A 69 -8.47 -11.75 -13.52
C MET A 69 -9.00 -13.12 -13.11
N ALA A 70 -9.42 -13.32 -11.86
CA ALA A 70 -9.90 -14.60 -11.36
C ALA A 70 -11.03 -15.19 -12.21
N GLU A 71 -12.03 -14.38 -12.59
CA GLU A 71 -13.14 -14.82 -13.44
C GLU A 71 -12.70 -15.09 -14.88
N ILE A 72 -11.80 -14.25 -15.42
CA ILE A 72 -11.30 -14.37 -16.79
C ILE A 72 -10.50 -15.67 -16.93
N VAL A 73 -9.57 -15.92 -16.02
CA VAL A 73 -8.73 -17.12 -16.01
C VAL A 73 -9.58 -18.36 -15.81
N GLN A 74 -10.58 -18.33 -14.93
CA GLN A 74 -11.51 -19.44 -14.78
C GLN A 74 -12.21 -19.79 -16.10
N GLY A 75 -12.75 -18.78 -16.80
CA GLY A 75 -13.44 -18.99 -18.06
C GLY A 75 -12.52 -19.50 -19.17
N GLN A 76 -11.31 -18.94 -19.27
CA GLN A 76 -10.29 -19.36 -20.24
C GLN A 76 -9.84 -20.80 -19.98
N GLU A 77 -9.56 -21.14 -18.72
CA GLU A 77 -9.11 -22.47 -18.35
C GLU A 77 -10.22 -23.51 -18.57
N TYR A 78 -11.46 -23.20 -18.19
CA TYR A 78 -12.59 -24.07 -18.46
C TYR A 78 -12.72 -24.39 -19.96
N LYS A 79 -12.61 -23.36 -20.81
CA LYS A 79 -12.68 -23.52 -22.27
C LYS A 79 -11.53 -24.38 -22.78
N ARG A 80 -10.30 -24.10 -22.37
CA ARG A 80 -9.09 -24.86 -22.73
C ARG A 80 -9.23 -26.34 -22.38
N LEU A 81 -9.64 -26.63 -21.14
CA LEU A 81 -9.84 -28.00 -20.66
C LEU A 81 -10.93 -28.77 -21.41
N ARG A 82 -11.96 -28.06 -21.89
CA ARG A 82 -13.08 -28.66 -22.66
C ARG A 82 -12.73 -28.89 -24.12
N GLU A 83 -12.10 -27.91 -24.75
CA GLU A 83 -11.87 -27.89 -26.20
C GLU A 83 -10.57 -28.57 -26.60
N GLU A 84 -9.51 -28.42 -25.79
CA GLU A 84 -8.17 -28.92 -26.13
C GLU A 84 -7.85 -30.23 -25.43
N GLU A 85 -8.26 -30.39 -24.16
CA GLU A 85 -7.98 -31.60 -23.36
C GLU A 85 -9.15 -32.59 -23.30
N GLY A 86 -10.32 -32.25 -23.86
CA GLY A 86 -11.49 -33.13 -23.93
C GLY A 86 -12.08 -33.52 -22.57
N LYS A 87 -11.79 -32.78 -21.49
CA LYS A 87 -12.27 -33.12 -20.15
C LYS A 87 -13.80 -33.04 -20.04
N THR A 88 -14.36 -33.82 -19.12
CA THR A 88 -15.79 -33.72 -18.79
C THR A 88 -16.10 -32.33 -18.21
N SER A 89 -17.38 -31.93 -18.27
CA SER A 89 -17.78 -30.62 -17.74
C SER A 89 -17.52 -30.51 -16.25
N ALA A 90 -17.71 -31.59 -15.49
CA ALA A 90 -17.43 -31.64 -14.06
C ALA A 90 -15.94 -31.43 -13.76
N ASP A 91 -15.06 -32.14 -14.48
CA ASP A 91 -13.61 -32.03 -14.27
C ASP A 91 -13.10 -30.65 -14.68
N ALA A 92 -13.49 -30.15 -15.85
CA ALA A 92 -13.11 -28.81 -16.32
C ALA A 92 -13.56 -27.71 -15.35
N GLN A 93 -14.75 -27.85 -14.76
CA GLN A 93 -15.26 -26.92 -13.76
C GLN A 93 -14.48 -26.98 -12.45
N TYR A 94 -14.04 -28.17 -12.04
CA TYR A 94 -13.21 -28.34 -10.86
C TYR A 94 -11.85 -27.68 -11.03
N TYR A 95 -11.12 -28.02 -12.10
CA TYR A 95 -9.77 -27.50 -12.34
C TYR A 95 -9.75 -25.99 -12.61
N SER A 96 -10.67 -25.46 -13.41
CA SER A 96 -10.75 -24.00 -13.63
C SER A 96 -11.01 -23.19 -12.36
N ARG A 97 -11.70 -23.76 -11.36
CA ARG A 97 -11.89 -23.13 -10.04
C ARG A 97 -10.60 -23.10 -9.21
N ILE A 98 -9.67 -24.03 -9.43
CA ILE A 98 -8.36 -24.00 -8.77
C ILE A 98 -7.59 -22.77 -9.28
N GLU A 99 -7.53 -22.57 -10.59
CA GLU A 99 -6.89 -21.40 -11.21
C GLU A 99 -7.53 -20.07 -10.74
N LYS A 100 -8.86 -20.04 -10.64
CA LYS A 100 -9.57 -18.92 -10.00
C LYS A 100 -9.06 -18.67 -8.58
N GLY A 101 -8.94 -19.74 -7.79
CA GLY A 101 -8.47 -19.70 -6.41
C GLY A 101 -7.05 -19.14 -6.28
N GLU A 102 -6.16 -19.44 -7.22
CA GLU A 102 -4.81 -18.88 -7.23
C GLU A 102 -4.81 -17.37 -7.41
N GLN A 103 -5.61 -16.86 -8.36
CA GLN A 103 -5.79 -15.42 -8.55
C GLN A 103 -6.38 -14.74 -7.31
N LEU A 104 -7.40 -15.35 -6.69
CA LEU A 104 -7.99 -14.83 -5.45
C LEU A 104 -7.00 -14.84 -4.28
N LYS A 105 -6.12 -15.85 -4.19
CA LYS A 105 -5.06 -15.88 -3.19
C LYS A 105 -4.05 -14.75 -3.38
N MET A 106 -3.64 -14.48 -4.62
CA MET A 106 -2.78 -13.33 -4.93
C MET A 106 -3.46 -12.00 -4.57
N ALA A 107 -4.74 -11.86 -4.93
CA ALA A 107 -5.53 -10.69 -4.57
C ALA A 107 -5.59 -10.47 -3.05
N GLY A 108 -5.84 -11.54 -2.28
CA GLY A 108 -5.87 -11.51 -0.82
C GLY A 108 -4.54 -11.08 -0.20
N GLY A 109 -3.41 -11.54 -0.77
CA GLY A 109 -2.08 -11.09 -0.34
C GLY A 109 -1.90 -9.57 -0.51
N TYR A 110 -2.21 -9.06 -1.70
CA TYR A 110 -2.13 -7.62 -1.97
C TYR A 110 -3.15 -6.79 -1.15
N GLU A 111 -4.31 -7.34 -0.82
CA GLU A 111 -5.26 -6.68 0.06
C GLU A 111 -4.74 -6.58 1.50
N GLY A 112 -4.06 -7.63 1.99
CA GLY A 112 -3.37 -7.58 3.29
C GLY A 112 -2.29 -6.49 3.33
N ASP A 113 -1.49 -6.36 2.28
CA ASP A 113 -0.48 -5.29 2.16
C ASP A 113 -1.12 -3.90 2.12
N PHE A 114 -2.23 -3.73 1.39
CA PHE A 114 -3.00 -2.49 1.38
C PHE A 114 -3.47 -2.09 2.79
N VAL A 115 -4.06 -3.02 3.54
CA VAL A 115 -4.53 -2.76 4.91
C VAL A 115 -3.37 -2.36 5.82
N THR A 116 -2.23 -3.03 5.69
CA THR A 116 -1.01 -2.73 6.44
C THR A 116 -0.53 -1.30 6.16
N TRP A 117 -0.36 -0.94 4.89
CA TRP A 117 0.11 0.39 4.51
C TRP A 117 -0.89 1.50 4.82
N LYS A 118 -2.19 1.21 4.78
CA LYS A 118 -3.23 2.12 5.28
C LYS A 118 -3.06 2.39 6.78
N GLY A 119 -2.80 1.37 7.59
CA GLY A 119 -2.54 1.53 9.02
C GLY A 119 -1.27 2.36 9.30
N ILE A 120 -0.21 2.15 8.50
CA ILE A 120 1.01 2.96 8.56
C ILE A 120 0.71 4.43 8.25
N ALA A 121 -0.04 4.71 7.17
CA ALA A 121 -0.42 6.08 6.81
C ALA A 121 -1.20 6.77 7.95
N GLN A 122 -2.20 6.11 8.52
CA GLN A 122 -2.98 6.64 9.65
C GLN A 122 -2.12 6.90 10.90
N THR A 123 -1.05 6.14 11.09
CA THR A 123 -0.11 6.38 12.20
C THR A 123 0.68 7.67 11.97
N TYR A 124 1.12 7.93 10.74
CA TYR A 124 1.80 9.19 10.39
C TYR A 124 0.89 10.41 10.51
N GLU A 125 -0.38 10.29 10.10
CA GLU A 125 -1.38 11.34 10.29
C GLU A 125 -1.53 11.70 11.78
N ARG A 126 -1.62 10.70 12.65
CA ARG A 126 -1.69 10.90 14.11
C ARG A 126 -0.43 11.57 14.67
N ALA A 127 0.75 11.17 14.19
CA ALA A 127 2.01 11.80 14.59
C ALA A 127 2.06 13.28 14.18
N ALA A 128 1.69 13.61 12.94
CA ALA A 128 1.59 15.00 12.47
C ALA A 128 0.65 15.83 13.34
N ASN A 129 -0.53 15.29 13.67
CA ASN A 129 -1.50 15.97 14.54
C ASN A 129 -0.96 16.20 15.95
N ALA A 130 -0.25 15.24 16.54
CA ALA A 130 0.37 15.40 17.86
C ALA A 130 1.40 16.55 17.86
N ILE A 131 2.25 16.61 16.84
CA ILE A 131 3.25 17.69 16.71
C ILE A 131 2.57 19.05 16.49
N LYS A 132 1.49 19.08 15.71
CA LYS A 132 0.68 20.29 15.52
C LYS A 132 0.10 20.79 16.84
N ASP A 133 -0.33 19.89 17.72
CA ASP A 133 -0.84 20.27 19.04
C ASP A 133 0.28 20.75 19.97
N MET A 134 1.49 20.16 19.89
CA MET A 134 2.67 20.69 20.58
C MET A 134 3.00 22.13 20.15
N LEU A 135 2.95 22.42 18.85
CA LEU A 135 3.18 23.77 18.33
C LEU A 135 2.17 24.79 18.87
N LYS A 136 0.88 24.42 18.93
CA LYS A 136 -0.16 25.30 19.50
C LYS A 136 0.08 25.55 20.99
N ALA A 137 0.48 24.53 21.74
CA ALA A 137 0.77 24.67 23.16
C ALA A 137 1.90 25.67 23.39
N ILE A 138 3.00 25.56 22.64
CA ILE A 138 4.11 26.53 22.69
C ILE A 138 3.62 27.95 22.39
N SER A 139 2.80 28.13 21.35
CA SER A 139 2.25 29.46 21.01
C SER A 139 1.23 30.02 22.01
N THR A 140 0.76 29.22 22.98
CA THR A 140 -0.20 29.66 24.01
C THR A 140 0.52 29.98 25.33
N GLU A 141 1.73 29.48 25.54
CA GLU A 141 2.57 29.79 26.71
C GLU A 141 3.32 31.14 26.58
N GLU A 142 3.42 31.68 25.36
CA GLU A 142 3.91 33.04 25.06
C GLU A 142 2.80 34.11 25.18
#